data_AF-A0A2E3N2P4-F1
#
_entry.id   AF-A0A2E3N2P4-F1
#
_cell.length_a   1.000
_cell.length_b   1.000
_cell.length_c   1.000
_cell.angle_alpha   90.00
_cell.angle_beta   90.00
_cell.angle_gamma   90.00
#
_symmetry.space_group_name_H-M   'P 1'
#
loop_
_entity.id
_entity.type
_entity.pdbx_description
1 polymer ?
#
loop_
_entity_poly.entity_id
_entity_poly.type
_entity_poly.pdbx_seq_one_letter_code
_entity_poly.pdbx_strand_id
1 'polypeptide(L)'
;MFAWQGAAQVTCDFTFNMTDSYGDGWNGWTYDFVQNGVVISTQTLASGSSGTATVTLEDGVACDVVVNTAGSYGSEVSFDMTDASGTSLASISGATGLAGDVAASFMPSCGPPAVTCDFTFNMVDSYGDGWNGWAYDFVQNGVVVGSGTLASGSSGAVTVT
;
A
#
# COMPACT_ATOMS: atom_id res chain seq x y z
N MET A 1 -8.94 -8.92 -35.98
CA MET A 1 -8.23 -9.32 -34.75
C MET A 1 -8.57 -8.28 -33.70
N PHE A 2 -9.52 -8.58 -32.81
CA PHE A 2 -9.86 -7.72 -31.68
C PHE A 2 -8.85 -8.03 -30.57
N ALA A 3 -7.96 -7.10 -30.26
CA ALA A 3 -7.14 -7.17 -29.06
C ALA A 3 -7.99 -6.64 -27.91
N TRP A 4 -8.40 -7.52 -27.00
CA TRP A 4 -8.85 -7.09 -25.68
C TRP A 4 -7.61 -6.53 -24.98
N GLN A 5 -7.47 -5.22 -24.94
CA GLN A 5 -6.56 -4.59 -23.97
C GLN A 5 -7.23 -4.79 -22.62
N GLY A 6 -6.72 -5.75 -21.85
CA GLY A 6 -7.12 -5.92 -20.46
C GLY A 6 -6.92 -4.62 -19.70
N ALA A 7 -7.81 -4.34 -18.76
CA ALA A 7 -7.66 -3.20 -17.87
C ALA A 7 -6.23 -3.20 -17.28
N ALA A 8 -5.58 -2.04 -17.25
CA ALA A 8 -4.31 -1.90 -16.55
C ALA A 8 -4.52 -2.35 -15.11
N GLN A 9 -3.76 -3.37 -14.70
CA GLN A 9 -3.89 -3.97 -13.39
C GLN A 9 -3.37 -2.99 -12.34
N VAL A 10 -4.19 -2.71 -11.33
CA VAL A 10 -3.81 -1.81 -10.24
C VAL A 10 -2.75 -2.51 -9.40
N THR A 11 -1.63 -1.84 -9.19
CA THR A 11 -0.55 -2.31 -8.31
C THR A 11 -0.17 -1.22 -7.34
N CYS A 12 0.31 -1.62 -6.17
CA CYS A 12 0.81 -0.72 -5.14
C CYS A 12 2.02 -1.32 -4.45
N ASP A 13 2.80 -0.42 -3.86
CA ASP A 13 4.01 -0.76 -3.13
C ASP A 13 3.69 -1.04 -1.66
N PHE A 14 4.23 -2.15 -1.19
CA PHE A 14 4.17 -2.57 0.21
C PHE A 14 5.59 -2.62 0.77
N THR A 15 5.71 -2.44 2.09
CA THR A 15 7.01 -2.46 2.77
C THR A 15 7.21 -3.78 3.49
N PHE A 16 8.27 -4.49 3.11
CA PHE A 16 8.72 -5.69 3.79
C PHE A 16 9.81 -5.33 4.80
N ASN A 17 9.45 -5.36 6.08
CA ASN A 17 10.36 -5.07 7.19
C ASN A 17 10.99 -6.37 7.68
N MET A 18 12.31 -6.43 7.68
CA MET A 18 13.10 -7.60 8.02
C MET A 18 13.84 -7.38 9.33
N THR A 19 13.83 -8.36 10.22
CA THR A 19 14.52 -8.32 11.51
C THR A 19 15.34 -9.58 11.72
N ASP A 20 16.51 -9.39 12.34
CA ASP A 20 17.45 -10.44 12.71
C ASP A 20 18.00 -10.13 14.11
N SER A 21 17.76 -11.02 15.08
CA SER A 21 18.05 -10.73 16.49
C SER A 21 19.54 -10.80 16.87
N TYR A 22 20.39 -11.39 16.02
CA TYR A 22 21.83 -11.52 16.24
C TYR A 22 22.66 -10.54 15.39
N GLY A 23 22.09 -10.01 14.32
CA GLY A 23 22.63 -8.91 13.53
C GLY A 23 23.58 -9.33 12.42
N ASP A 24 23.68 -10.62 12.12
CA ASP A 24 24.48 -11.18 11.03
C ASP A 24 23.66 -11.45 9.76
N GLY A 25 22.34 -11.23 9.83
CA GLY A 25 21.41 -11.42 8.72
C GLY A 25 20.89 -12.84 8.65
N TRP A 26 20.02 -13.11 7.68
CA TRP A 26 19.13 -14.27 7.70
C TRP A 26 19.76 -15.61 7.36
N ASN A 27 21.08 -15.71 7.29
CA ASN A 27 21.79 -16.99 7.27
C ASN A 27 21.24 -18.03 6.25
N GLY A 28 20.89 -17.55 5.06
CA GLY A 28 20.38 -18.35 3.95
C GLY A 28 18.86 -18.44 3.82
N TRP A 29 18.08 -17.92 4.78
CA TRP A 29 16.63 -17.81 4.62
C TRP A 29 16.28 -16.77 3.56
N THR A 30 15.49 -17.19 2.58
CA THR A 30 14.95 -16.32 1.53
C THR A 30 13.45 -16.61 1.36
N TYR A 31 12.68 -15.59 1.02
CA TYR A 31 11.24 -15.70 0.83
C TYR A 31 10.81 -15.16 -0.52
N ASP A 32 9.96 -15.92 -1.22
CA ASP A 32 9.32 -15.51 -2.47
C ASP A 32 7.93 -14.95 -2.18
N PHE A 33 7.59 -13.85 -2.86
CA PHE A 33 6.24 -13.31 -2.91
C PHE A 33 5.57 -13.82 -4.18
N VAL A 34 4.49 -14.57 -4.03
CA VAL A 34 3.85 -15.30 -5.13
C VAL A 34 2.41 -14.84 -5.30
N GLN A 35 2.06 -14.38 -6.49
CA GLN A 35 0.68 -14.08 -6.90
C GLN A 35 0.33 -14.91 -8.14
N ASN A 36 -0.86 -15.54 -8.14
CA ASN A 36 -1.32 -16.41 -9.24
C ASN A 36 -0.30 -17.50 -9.65
N GLY A 37 0.48 -18.01 -8.70
CA GLY A 37 1.52 -19.02 -8.95
C GLY A 37 2.80 -18.50 -9.60
N VAL A 38 2.94 -17.17 -9.74
CA VAL A 38 4.14 -16.52 -10.29
C VAL A 38 4.90 -15.81 -9.17
N VAL A 39 6.22 -16.03 -9.10
CA VAL A 39 7.10 -15.29 -8.19
C VAL A 39 7.25 -13.85 -8.68
N ILE A 40 6.78 -12.91 -7.87
CA ILE A 40 6.82 -11.46 -8.13
C ILE A 40 8.13 -10.86 -7.61
N SER A 41 8.60 -11.31 -6.43
CA SER A 41 9.90 -10.92 -5.88
C SER A 41 10.46 -11.96 -4.92
N THR A 42 11.76 -11.92 -4.68
CA THR A 42 12.47 -12.74 -3.66
C THR A 42 13.22 -11.82 -2.72
N GLN A 43 13.08 -12.00 -1.41
CA GLN A 43 13.68 -11.13 -0.39
C GLN A 43 14.51 -11.90 0.63
N THR A 44 15.51 -11.20 1.18
CA THR A 44 16.39 -11.68 2.26
C THR A 44 17.05 -10.49 2.95
N LEU A 45 17.48 -10.69 4.20
CA LEU A 45 18.40 -9.79 4.87
C LEU A 45 19.83 -10.35 4.80
N ALA A 46 20.68 -9.74 3.99
CA ALA A 46 22.03 -10.26 3.76
C ALA A 46 22.99 -10.07 4.95
N SER A 47 22.74 -9.04 5.78
CA SER A 47 23.54 -8.70 6.96
C SER A 47 22.80 -7.68 7.83
N GLY A 48 23.19 -7.53 9.10
CA GLY A 48 22.63 -6.54 10.01
C GLY A 48 21.40 -7.07 10.75
N SER A 49 20.92 -6.31 11.74
CA SER A 49 19.78 -6.69 12.58
C SER A 49 18.42 -6.27 12.02
N SER A 50 18.42 -5.44 10.97
CA SER A 50 17.20 -5.00 10.30
C SER A 50 17.45 -4.56 8.87
N GLY A 51 16.40 -4.60 8.05
CA GLY A 51 16.39 -4.04 6.71
C GLY A 51 14.97 -3.87 6.19
N THR A 52 14.81 -3.14 5.10
CA THR A 52 13.51 -2.99 4.43
C THR A 52 13.65 -3.23 2.93
N ALA A 53 12.58 -3.74 2.33
CA ALA A 53 12.45 -3.87 0.89
C ALA A 53 11.05 -3.42 0.45
N THR A 54 10.94 -2.93 -0.78
CA THR A 54 9.65 -2.63 -1.41
C THR A 54 9.23 -3.81 -2.26
N VAL A 55 7.98 -4.25 -2.10
CA VAL A 55 7.36 -5.27 -2.95
C VAL A 55 6.10 -4.69 -3.58
N THR A 56 6.11 -4.59 -4.91
CA THR A 56 4.95 -4.12 -5.69
C THR A 56 4.02 -5.30 -5.98
N LEU A 57 2.78 -5.24 -5.51
CA LEU A 57 1.81 -6.34 -5.65
C LEU A 57 0.53 -5.87 -6.34
N GLU A 58 -0.14 -6.82 -6.99
CA GLU A 58 -1.44 -6.60 -7.65
C GLU A 58 -2.56 -6.45 -6.61
N ASP A 59 -3.43 -5.46 -6.80
CA ASP A 59 -4.60 -5.22 -5.95
C ASP A 59 -5.59 -6.38 -6.02
N GLY A 60 -6.07 -6.86 -4.87
CA GLY A 60 -7.11 -7.88 -4.79
C GLY A 60 -6.71 -9.28 -5.26
N VAL A 61 -5.41 -9.52 -5.49
CA VAL A 61 -4.87 -10.83 -5.87
C VAL A 61 -4.10 -11.40 -4.68
N ALA A 62 -4.53 -12.57 -4.18
CA ALA A 62 -3.89 -13.20 -3.01
C ALA A 62 -2.38 -13.36 -3.21
N CYS A 63 -1.61 -12.99 -2.19
CA CYS A 63 -0.17 -13.13 -2.16
C CYS A 63 0.22 -14.14 -1.09
N ASP A 64 0.99 -15.15 -1.48
CA ASP A 64 1.66 -16.07 -0.57
C ASP A 64 3.12 -15.65 -0.40
N VAL A 65 3.60 -15.66 0.85
CA VAL A 65 5.01 -15.53 1.19
C VAL A 65 5.54 -16.95 1.40
N VAL A 66 6.33 -17.43 0.45
CA VAL A 66 6.79 -18.82 0.38
C VAL A 66 8.26 -18.88 0.79
N VAL A 67 8.64 -19.86 1.60
CA VAL A 67 10.06 -20.15 1.87
C VAL A 67 10.69 -20.59 0.55
N ASN A 68 11.60 -19.79 0.00
CA ASN A 68 12.33 -20.16 -1.22
C ASN A 68 13.51 -21.05 -0.86
N THR A 69 14.37 -20.57 0.04
CA THR A 69 15.47 -21.34 0.62
C THR A 69 15.35 -21.31 2.13
N ALA A 70 15.37 -22.49 2.75
CA ALA A 70 15.52 -22.61 4.19
C ALA A 70 16.99 -22.40 4.57
N GLY A 71 17.22 -21.57 5.59
CA GLY A 71 18.55 -21.26 6.12
C GLY A 71 18.83 -21.92 7.46
N SER A 72 19.83 -21.39 8.16
CA SER A 72 20.13 -21.73 9.56
C SER A 72 19.55 -20.69 10.52
N TYR A 73 19.59 -20.99 11.82
CA TYR A 73 19.26 -20.04 12.89
C TYR A 73 17.88 -19.37 12.79
N GLY A 74 16.88 -20.06 12.23
CA GLY A 74 15.57 -19.48 11.94
C GLY A 74 14.89 -18.76 13.12
N SER A 75 15.18 -19.13 14.38
CA SER A 75 14.70 -18.42 15.58
C SER A 75 15.04 -16.92 15.64
N GLU A 76 16.05 -16.45 14.90
CA GLU A 76 16.42 -15.03 14.84
C GLU A 76 15.76 -14.27 13.69
N VAL A 77 15.24 -14.99 12.69
CA VAL A 77 14.70 -14.44 11.45
C VAL A 77 13.22 -14.10 11.63
N SER A 78 12.85 -12.84 11.46
CA SER A 78 11.46 -12.37 11.56
C SER A 78 11.16 -11.33 10.49
N PHE A 79 9.91 -11.25 10.03
CA PHE A 79 9.48 -10.19 9.12
C PHE A 79 8.10 -9.66 9.46
N ASP A 80 7.82 -8.45 8.98
CA ASP A 80 6.51 -7.81 9.01
C ASP A 80 6.26 -7.07 7.68
N MET A 81 5.17 -7.42 7.01
CA MET A 81 4.74 -6.83 5.75
C MET A 81 3.68 -5.77 6.05
N THR A 82 3.93 -4.53 5.65
CA THR A 82 3.02 -3.40 5.93
C THR A 82 2.55 -2.70 4.66
N ASP A 83 1.34 -2.18 4.71
CA ASP A 83 0.84 -1.22 3.71
C ASP A 83 1.41 0.19 3.90
N ALA A 84 0.99 1.13 3.05
CA ALA A 84 1.42 2.53 3.11
C ALA A 84 0.97 3.28 4.38
N SER A 85 -0.03 2.77 5.11
CA SER A 85 -0.47 3.31 6.40
C SER A 85 0.33 2.75 7.59
N GLY A 86 1.21 1.78 7.35
CA GLY A 86 1.94 1.06 8.39
C GLY A 86 1.14 -0.08 9.02
N THR A 87 0.00 -0.46 8.44
CA THR A 87 -0.79 -1.59 8.93
C THR A 87 -0.12 -2.90 8.53
N SER A 88 0.12 -3.78 9.50
CA SER A 88 0.65 -5.12 9.27
C SER A 88 -0.37 -6.01 8.57
N LEU A 89 0.06 -6.62 7.46
CA LEU A 89 -0.73 -7.52 6.61
C LEU A 89 -0.35 -8.98 6.84
N ALA A 90 0.93 -9.25 7.10
CA ALA A 90 1.49 -10.56 7.34
C ALA A 90 2.80 -10.45 8.12
N SER A 91 3.01 -11.33 9.08
CA SER A 91 4.26 -11.38 9.84
C SER A 91 4.61 -12.79 10.26
N ILE A 92 5.90 -13.00 10.52
CA ILE A 92 6.40 -14.19 11.21
C ILE A 92 7.34 -13.76 12.33
N SER A 93 7.42 -14.59 13.37
CA SER A 93 8.39 -14.47 14.44
C SER A 93 9.17 -15.77 14.56
N GLY A 94 10.37 -15.80 14.01
CA GLY A 94 11.17 -17.01 13.86
C GLY A 94 10.80 -17.78 12.59
N ALA A 95 11.74 -17.87 11.66
CA ALA A 95 11.63 -18.68 10.46
C ALA A 95 11.61 -20.18 10.79
N THR A 96 10.70 -20.89 10.14
CA THR A 96 10.56 -22.34 10.19
C THR A 96 10.12 -22.87 8.82
N GLY A 97 10.07 -24.19 8.67
CA GLY A 97 9.64 -24.82 7.42
C GLY A 97 10.79 -25.15 6.47
N LEU A 98 10.40 -25.66 5.31
CA LEU A 98 11.28 -26.07 4.21
C LEU A 98 10.98 -25.25 2.95
N ALA A 99 11.86 -25.34 1.97
CA ALA A 99 11.62 -24.75 0.66
C ALA A 99 10.27 -25.22 0.08
N GLY A 100 9.43 -24.26 -0.32
CA GLY A 100 8.08 -24.48 -0.83
C GLY A 100 6.96 -24.33 0.21
N ASP A 101 7.27 -24.25 1.50
CA ASP A 101 6.25 -24.00 2.53
C ASP A 101 5.75 -22.55 2.46
N VAL A 102 4.44 -22.38 2.61
CA VAL A 102 3.82 -21.05 2.74
C VAL A 102 3.99 -20.57 4.18
N ALA A 103 4.79 -19.54 4.39
CA ALA A 103 5.07 -18.96 5.70
C ALA A 103 3.96 -18.00 6.15
N ALA A 104 3.36 -17.27 5.21
CA ALA A 104 2.21 -16.39 5.43
C ALA A 104 1.43 -16.16 4.14
N SER A 105 0.16 -15.76 4.26
CA SER A 105 -0.68 -15.38 3.13
C SER A 105 -1.48 -14.13 3.48
N PHE A 106 -1.66 -13.24 2.53
CA PHE A 106 -2.48 -12.03 2.70
C PHE A 106 -3.13 -11.60 1.38
N MET A 107 -4.12 -10.71 1.47
CA MET A 107 -4.75 -10.11 0.31
C MET A 107 -4.28 -8.65 0.22
N PRO A 108 -3.39 -8.31 -0.74
CA PRO A 108 -3.03 -6.93 -1.01
C PRO A 108 -4.27 -6.10 -1.34
N SER A 109 -4.35 -4.92 -0.74
CA SER A 109 -5.33 -3.90 -1.07
C SER A 109 -4.57 -2.60 -1.22
N CYS A 110 -4.66 -1.96 -2.39
CA CYS A 110 -4.03 -0.66 -2.61
C CYS A 110 -4.73 0.47 -1.87
N GLY A 111 -5.82 0.16 -1.17
CA GLY A 111 -6.72 1.13 -0.59
C GLY A 111 -7.35 2.02 -1.67
N PRO A 112 -8.27 2.91 -1.29
CA PRO A 112 -8.52 4.06 -2.13
C PRO A 112 -7.19 4.81 -2.34
N PRO A 113 -6.91 5.33 -3.55
CA PRO A 113 -5.72 6.13 -3.77
C PRO A 113 -5.63 7.19 -2.68
N ALA A 114 -4.47 7.30 -2.04
CA ALA A 114 -4.26 8.29 -0.99
C ALA A 114 -4.71 9.65 -1.52
N VAL A 115 -5.77 10.20 -0.93
CA VAL A 115 -6.24 11.54 -1.26
C VAL A 115 -5.20 12.51 -0.74
N THR A 116 -4.26 12.89 -1.61
CA THR A 116 -3.14 13.77 -1.27
C THR A 116 -3.55 15.25 -1.34
N CYS A 117 -4.84 15.56 -1.34
CA CYS A 117 -5.34 16.91 -1.58
C CYS A 117 -6.35 17.33 -0.52
N ASP A 118 -6.06 17.08 0.75
CA ASP A 118 -6.76 17.74 1.84
C ASP A 118 -6.43 19.24 1.80
N PHE A 119 -7.37 20.04 1.30
CA PHE A 119 -7.26 21.50 1.35
C PHE A 119 -8.56 22.13 1.84
N THR A 120 -8.43 23.21 2.59
CA THR A 120 -9.58 24.05 2.94
C THR A 120 -9.84 25.01 1.81
N PHE A 121 -11.04 24.93 1.23
CA PHE A 121 -11.53 25.93 0.31
C PHE A 121 -12.29 27.01 1.09
N ASN A 122 -11.67 28.18 1.22
CA ASN A 122 -12.29 29.34 1.85
C ASN A 122 -13.07 30.15 0.82
N MET A 123 -14.36 30.26 1.05
CA MET A 123 -15.29 31.03 0.24
C MET A 123 -15.48 32.39 0.89
N VAL A 124 -15.47 33.45 0.07
CA VAL A 124 -15.69 34.83 0.51
C VAL A 124 -16.72 35.45 -0.42
N ASP A 125 -17.63 36.23 0.17
CA ASP A 125 -18.59 37.06 -0.54
C ASP A 125 -18.68 38.42 0.15
N SER A 126 -18.41 39.49 -0.60
CA SER A 126 -18.38 40.86 -0.07
C SER A 126 -19.77 41.41 0.25
N TYR A 127 -20.83 40.86 -0.34
CA TYR A 127 -22.19 41.35 -0.15
C TYR A 127 -22.97 40.58 0.92
N GLY A 128 -22.51 39.37 1.25
CA GLY A 128 -23.06 38.54 2.32
C GLY A 128 -24.36 37.84 1.95
N ASP A 129 -24.77 37.91 0.69
CA ASP A 129 -25.93 37.23 0.14
C ASP A 129 -25.58 35.86 -0.48
N GLY A 130 -24.30 35.48 -0.42
CA GLY A 130 -23.78 34.25 -0.99
C GLY A 130 -23.45 34.41 -2.46
N TRP A 131 -23.20 33.28 -3.14
CA TRP A 131 -22.74 33.27 -4.52
C TRP A 131 -23.86 33.32 -5.56
N ASN A 132 -25.10 33.62 -5.17
CA ASN A 132 -26.20 33.90 -6.10
C ASN A 132 -26.38 32.86 -7.23
N GLY A 133 -26.26 31.57 -6.88
CA GLY A 133 -26.41 30.43 -7.79
C GLY A 133 -25.12 29.98 -8.49
N TRP A 134 -23.99 30.66 -8.29
CA TRP A 134 -22.69 30.16 -8.73
C TRP A 134 -22.21 29.02 -7.85
N ALA A 135 -21.63 27.99 -8.48
CA ALA A 135 -21.14 26.81 -7.81
C ALA A 135 -19.69 26.51 -8.22
N TYR A 136 -18.99 25.74 -7.40
CA TYR A 136 -17.68 25.18 -7.70
C TYR A 136 -17.81 23.67 -7.88
N ASP A 137 -16.95 23.12 -8.74
CA ASP A 137 -16.67 21.70 -8.86
C ASP A 137 -15.16 21.48 -8.67
N PHE A 138 -14.80 20.51 -7.84
CA PHE A 138 -13.44 19.98 -7.76
C PHE A 138 -13.32 18.79 -8.69
N VAL A 139 -12.38 18.85 -9.63
CA VAL A 139 -12.18 17.81 -10.63
C VAL A 139 -10.77 17.23 -10.48
N GLN A 140 -10.68 15.92 -10.27
CA GLN A 140 -9.42 15.18 -10.21
C GLN A 140 -9.41 14.13 -11.33
N ASN A 141 -8.37 14.16 -12.17
CA ASN A 141 -8.24 13.25 -13.33
C ASN A 141 -9.50 13.19 -14.23
N GLY A 142 -10.20 14.31 -14.38
CA GLY A 142 -11.41 14.40 -15.21
C GLY A 142 -12.70 13.94 -14.55
N VAL A 143 -12.68 13.57 -13.26
CA VAL A 143 -13.87 13.18 -12.47
C VAL A 143 -14.19 14.25 -11.43
N VAL A 144 -15.46 14.62 -11.27
CA VAL A 144 -15.91 15.52 -10.20
C VAL A 144 -15.86 14.77 -8.86
N VAL A 145 -15.00 15.23 -7.95
CA VAL A 145 -14.78 14.64 -6.62
C VAL A 145 -15.45 15.44 -5.49
N GLY A 146 -15.94 16.65 -5.79
CA GLY A 146 -16.73 17.45 -4.87
C GLY A 146 -17.36 18.64 -5.56
N SER A 147 -18.49 19.13 -5.06
CA SER A 147 -19.21 20.26 -5.63
C SER A 147 -19.93 21.05 -4.53
N GLY A 148 -20.14 22.35 -4.72
CA GLY A 148 -20.91 23.14 -3.77
C GLY A 148 -21.01 24.62 -4.13
N THR A 149 -21.48 25.41 -3.16
CA THR A 149 -21.63 26.86 -3.29
C THR A 149 -21.59 27.52 -1.90
N LEU A 150 -21.41 28.83 -1.85
CA LEU A 150 -21.73 29.63 -0.67
C LEU A 150 -23.19 30.08 -0.77
N ALA A 151 -24.10 29.37 -0.10
CA ALA A 151 -25.54 29.61 -0.24
C ALA A 151 -26.01 30.97 0.34
N SER A 152 -25.33 31.47 1.37
CA SER A 152 -25.56 32.78 1.99
C SER A 152 -24.37 33.16 2.90
N GLY A 153 -24.35 34.41 3.37
CA GLY A 153 -23.31 34.90 4.27
C GLY A 153 -22.04 35.36 3.55
N SER A 154 -21.15 36.03 4.28
CA SER A 154 -19.95 36.64 3.71
C SER A 154 -18.74 35.71 3.65
N SER A 155 -18.82 34.54 4.28
CA SER A 155 -17.75 33.54 4.23
C SER A 155 -18.26 32.14 4.55
N GLY A 156 -17.50 31.15 4.09
CA GLY A 156 -17.66 29.75 4.44
C GLY A 156 -16.36 28.98 4.19
N ALA A 157 -16.25 27.79 4.75
CA ALA A 157 -15.12 26.91 4.50
C ALA A 157 -15.62 25.49 4.33
N VAL A 158 -15.05 24.78 3.36
CA VAL A 158 -15.24 23.33 3.21
C VAL A 158 -13.87 22.67 3.21
N THR A 159 -13.75 21.56 3.92
CA THR A 159 -12.61 20.66 3.78
C THR A 159 -12.90 19.77 2.58
N VAL A 160 -12.02 19.84 1.59
CA VAL A 160 -12.03 18.93 0.45
C VAL A 160 -11.08 17.81 0.79
N THR A 161 -11.58 16.58 0.80
CA THR A 161 -10.83 15.34 1.04
C THR A 161 -11.02 14.43 -0.17
#